data_AF-A0A5M9QID6-F1
#
_entry.id   AF-A0A5M9QID6-F1
#
_cell.length_a   1.000
_cell.length_b   1.000
_cell.length_c   1.000
_cell.angle_alpha   90.00
_cell.angle_beta   90.00
_cell.angle_gamma   90.00
#
_symmetry.space_group_name_H-M   'P 1'
#
loop_
_entity.id
_entity.type
_entity.pdbx_description
1 polymer ?
#
loop_
_entity_poly.entity_id
_entity_poly.type
_entity_poly.pdbx_seq_one_letter_code
_entity_poly.pdbx_strand_id
1 'polypeptide(L)'
;MSSTYKQVFTKYPISLDSAHALAQELTDLARPFITDPNTTIFSDNVNFYYLSLGLKPTQIYQIFGLPNAEGFVYEQWSKKPHSLPFIPKDFIILSQNWWLSSYEKRSHTDEQTKEVLEKLFSGQYPYKQVAKSEHFIIFANTDEQHSNITKPKE
;
A
#
# COMPACT_ATOMS: atom_id res chain seq x y z
N MET A 1 -21.36 -4.80 18.94
CA MET A 1 -20.18 -5.59 18.53
C MET A 1 -20.26 -6.95 19.21
N SER A 2 -20.34 -8.04 18.44
CA SER A 2 -20.69 -9.38 18.94
C SER A 2 -19.58 -9.97 19.81
N SER A 3 -20.01 -10.71 20.84
CA SER A 3 -19.20 -11.29 21.92
C SER A 3 -18.11 -12.28 21.48
N THR A 4 -18.13 -12.74 20.23
CA THR A 4 -17.23 -13.77 19.71
C THR A 4 -15.82 -13.25 19.43
N TYR A 5 -15.65 -11.97 19.09
CA TYR A 5 -14.32 -11.40 18.77
C TYR A 5 -13.39 -11.37 19.98
N LYS A 6 -13.92 -11.20 21.20
CA LYS A 6 -13.11 -11.17 22.44
C LYS A 6 -12.48 -12.51 22.79
N GLN A 7 -13.06 -13.65 22.42
CA GLN A 7 -12.62 -14.97 22.91
C GLN A 7 -11.33 -15.48 22.26
N VAL A 8 -11.02 -15.09 21.03
CA VAL A 8 -9.82 -15.57 20.33
C VAL A 8 -8.55 -14.84 20.83
N PHE A 9 -8.69 -13.58 21.25
CA PHE A 9 -7.56 -12.74 21.68
C PHE A 9 -7.22 -12.85 23.17
N THR A 10 -8.12 -13.37 24.02
CA THR A 10 -7.82 -13.68 25.43
C THR A 10 -6.79 -14.79 25.65
N LYS A 11 -6.40 -15.52 24.59
CA LYS A 11 -5.46 -16.66 24.69
C LYS A 11 -3.99 -16.24 24.72
N TYR A 12 -3.67 -15.00 24.34
CA TYR A 12 -2.31 -14.47 24.31
C TYR A 12 -2.22 -13.26 25.24
N PRO A 13 -1.27 -13.21 26.18
CA PRO A 13 -1.06 -12.06 27.08
C PRO A 13 -0.36 -10.91 26.34
N ILE A 14 -0.80 -10.61 25.11
CA ILE A 14 -0.23 -9.60 24.24
C ILE A 14 -1.30 -8.53 24.05
N SER A 15 -1.04 -7.32 24.57
CA SER A 15 -1.86 -6.16 24.25
C SER A 15 -1.73 -5.87 22.76
N LEU A 16 -2.87 -5.67 22.10
CA LEU A 16 -2.96 -5.28 20.70
C LEU A 16 -3.17 -3.77 20.53
N ASP A 17 -3.11 -3.00 21.61
CA ASP A 17 -3.45 -1.58 21.59
C ASP A 17 -2.56 -0.81 20.62
N SER A 18 -1.25 -1.11 20.58
CA SER A 18 -0.32 -0.50 19.63
C SER A 18 -0.64 -0.87 18.17
N ALA A 19 -1.06 -2.11 17.91
CA ALA A 19 -1.45 -2.53 16.57
C ALA A 19 -2.74 -1.82 16.12
N HIS A 20 -3.69 -1.64 17.05
CA HIS A 20 -4.91 -0.87 16.81
C HIS A 20 -4.63 0.62 16.59
N ALA A 21 -3.70 1.23 17.35
CA ALA A 21 -3.32 2.62 17.17
C ALA A 21 -2.68 2.87 15.79
N LEU A 22 -1.74 2.01 15.37
CA LEU A 22 -1.14 2.07 14.04
C LEU A 22 -2.17 1.88 12.92
N ALA A 23 -3.11 0.95 13.12
CA ALA A 23 -4.21 0.72 12.19
C ALA A 23 -5.09 1.96 12.01
N GLN A 24 -5.42 2.62 13.12
CA GLN A 24 -6.26 3.80 13.14
C GLN A 24 -5.55 4.98 12.48
N GLU A 25 -4.28 5.24 12.85
CA GLU A 25 -3.44 6.28 12.24
C GLU A 25 -3.41 6.15 10.72
N LEU A 26 -3.12 4.95 10.22
CA LEU A 26 -3.10 4.63 8.79
C LEU A 26 -4.44 4.98 8.11
N THR A 27 -5.56 4.55 8.69
CA THR A 27 -6.87 4.81 8.10
C THR A 27 -7.25 6.28 8.14
N ASP A 28 -6.90 7.00 9.21
CA ASP A 28 -7.20 8.42 9.32
C ASP A 28 -6.33 9.25 8.38
N LEU A 29 -5.07 8.85 8.16
CA LEU A 29 -4.19 9.43 7.16
C LEU A 29 -4.72 9.22 5.73
N ALA A 30 -5.29 8.04 5.43
CA ALA A 30 -5.72 7.67 4.09
C ALA A 30 -7.14 8.13 3.73
N ARG A 31 -8.03 8.29 4.73
CA ARG A 31 -9.46 8.63 4.57
C ARG A 31 -9.74 9.86 3.69
N PRO A 32 -8.97 10.96 3.73
CA PRO A 32 -9.24 12.12 2.87
C PRO A 32 -9.04 11.83 1.38
N PHE A 33 -8.27 10.79 1.03
CA PHE A 33 -7.89 10.48 -0.36
C PHE A 33 -8.71 9.33 -0.94
N ILE A 34 -9.11 8.37 -0.11
CA ILE A 34 -9.89 7.21 -0.53
C ILE A 34 -11.37 7.56 -0.45
N THR A 35 -11.89 8.11 -1.54
CA THR A 35 -13.29 8.53 -1.66
C THR A 35 -14.10 7.65 -2.62
N ASP A 36 -13.43 6.97 -3.56
CA ASP A 36 -14.05 6.02 -4.49
C ASP A 36 -14.08 4.62 -3.86
N PRO A 37 -15.25 3.97 -3.69
CA PRO A 37 -15.33 2.60 -3.17
C PRO A 37 -14.68 1.57 -4.11
N ASN A 38 -14.34 1.94 -5.34
CA ASN A 38 -13.62 1.09 -6.29
C ASN A 38 -12.09 1.21 -6.19
N THR A 39 -11.58 2.10 -5.35
CA THR A 39 -10.14 2.31 -5.11
C THR A 39 -9.41 1.01 -4.76
N THR A 40 -8.17 0.90 -5.23
CA THR A 40 -7.24 -0.18 -4.96
C THR A 40 -6.02 0.33 -4.18
N ILE A 41 -5.57 -0.46 -3.20
CA ILE A 41 -4.40 -0.16 -2.37
C ILE A 41 -3.33 -1.22 -2.60
N PHE A 42 -2.08 -0.80 -2.71
CA PHE A 42 -0.91 -1.65 -2.62
C PHE A 42 -0.11 -1.30 -1.36
N SER A 43 -0.01 -2.22 -0.40
CA SER A 43 0.60 -1.91 0.89
C SER A 43 1.47 -3.03 1.45
N ASP A 44 2.56 -2.65 2.12
CA ASP A 44 3.39 -3.56 2.93
C ASP A 44 2.78 -3.84 4.33
N ASN A 45 1.68 -3.16 4.66
CA ASN A 45 0.92 -3.33 5.89
C ASN A 45 -0.56 -3.53 5.55
N VAL A 46 -0.92 -4.78 5.28
CA VAL A 46 -2.31 -5.17 5.05
C VAL A 46 -3.05 -5.14 6.37
N ASN A 47 -4.01 -4.23 6.48
CA ASN A 47 -4.77 -4.03 7.70
C ASN A 47 -6.27 -4.22 7.45
N PHE A 48 -6.96 -4.95 8.35
CA PHE A 48 -8.42 -5.09 8.29
C PHE A 48 -9.15 -3.75 8.43
N TYR A 49 -8.51 -2.74 9.02
CA TYR A 49 -9.06 -1.40 9.16
C TYR A 49 -9.29 -0.71 7.81
N TYR A 50 -8.64 -1.14 6.71
CA TYR A 50 -8.96 -0.65 5.36
C TYR A 50 -10.43 -0.87 4.98
N LEU A 51 -11.10 -1.89 5.54
CA LEU A 51 -12.53 -2.10 5.34
C LEU A 51 -13.38 -0.94 5.89
N SER A 52 -12.89 -0.21 6.88
CA SER A 52 -13.55 1.00 7.41
C SER A 52 -13.51 2.19 6.45
N LEU A 53 -12.69 2.11 5.40
CA LEU A 53 -12.64 3.07 4.29
C LEU A 53 -13.61 2.71 3.16
N GLY A 54 -14.45 1.67 3.34
CA GLY A 54 -15.39 1.20 2.33
C GLY A 54 -14.79 0.24 1.30
N LEU A 55 -13.51 -0.14 1.47
CA LEU A 55 -12.79 -1.05 0.58
C LEU A 55 -13.20 -2.50 0.81
N LYS A 56 -13.17 -3.29 -0.25
CA LYS A 56 -13.33 -4.74 -0.24
C LYS A 56 -11.97 -5.42 -0.14
N PRO A 57 -11.88 -6.64 0.42
CA PRO A 57 -10.63 -7.39 0.47
C PRO A 57 -9.95 -7.57 -0.89
N THR A 58 -10.72 -7.68 -1.98
CA THR A 58 -10.20 -7.84 -3.35
C THR A 58 -9.49 -6.60 -3.89
N GLN A 59 -9.57 -5.47 -3.20
CA GLN A 59 -8.94 -4.21 -3.58
C GLN A 59 -7.67 -3.91 -2.79
N ILE A 60 -7.33 -4.77 -1.82
CA ILE A 60 -6.18 -4.59 -0.95
C ILE A 60 -5.11 -5.59 -1.37
N TYR A 61 -4.06 -5.08 -2.01
CA TYR A 61 -2.94 -5.85 -2.53
C TYR A 61 -1.74 -5.70 -1.59
N GLN A 62 -1.04 -6.80 -1.34
CA GLN A 62 0.09 -6.85 -0.41
C GLN A 62 1.43 -6.73 -1.13
N ILE A 63 2.34 -5.92 -0.59
CA ILE A 63 3.77 -5.99 -0.88
C ILE A 63 4.36 -7.11 -0.02
N PHE A 64 4.84 -8.17 -0.67
CA PHE A 64 5.57 -9.24 0.01
C PHE A 64 7.07 -8.96 -0.07
N GLY A 65 7.71 -8.74 1.09
CA GLY A 65 9.14 -8.46 1.15
C GLY A 65 9.46 -7.03 0.71
N LEU A 66 10.32 -6.89 -0.30
CA LEU A 66 10.81 -5.60 -0.79
C LEU A 66 9.93 -5.08 -1.94
N PRO A 67 9.74 -3.75 -2.07
CA PRO A 67 8.95 -3.19 -3.16
C PRO A 67 9.58 -3.49 -4.52
N ASN A 68 8.77 -4.01 -5.44
CA ASN A 68 9.13 -4.24 -6.84
C ASN A 68 8.21 -3.40 -7.74
N ALA A 69 8.79 -2.63 -8.66
CA ALA A 69 8.05 -1.77 -9.57
C ALA A 69 7.10 -2.53 -10.51
N GLU A 70 7.38 -3.80 -10.85
CA GLU A 70 6.47 -4.64 -11.63
C GLU A 70 5.10 -4.85 -10.95
N GLY A 71 5.02 -4.66 -9.63
CA GLY A 71 3.78 -4.79 -8.86
C GLY A 71 2.83 -3.60 -8.98
N PHE A 72 3.31 -2.44 -9.47
CA PHE A 72 2.55 -1.19 -9.45
C PHE A 72 2.82 -0.24 -10.63
N VAL A 73 3.79 -0.52 -11.50
CA VAL A 73 4.11 0.27 -12.70
C VAL A 73 3.91 -0.61 -13.95
N TYR A 74 3.01 -0.20 -14.83
CA TYR A 74 2.66 -0.98 -16.01
C TYR A 74 3.86 -1.19 -16.94
N GLU A 75 4.67 -0.17 -17.19
CA GLU A 75 5.84 -0.23 -18.08
C GLU A 75 6.95 -1.15 -17.56
N GLN A 76 6.97 -1.43 -16.25
CA GLN A 76 7.89 -2.40 -15.67
C GLN A 76 7.32 -3.81 -15.80
N TRP A 77 6.02 -3.97 -15.51
CA TRP A 77 5.29 -5.21 -15.72
C TRP A 77 5.35 -5.65 -17.21
N SER A 78 5.14 -4.76 -18.16
CA SER A 78 5.10 -5.12 -19.60
C SER A 78 6.42 -5.61 -20.19
N LYS A 79 7.54 -5.57 -19.44
CA LYS A 79 8.86 -6.02 -19.90
C LYS A 79 9.01 -7.54 -19.95
N LYS A 80 8.11 -8.29 -19.31
CA LYS A 80 8.20 -9.75 -19.20
C LYS A 80 6.87 -10.40 -19.58
N PRO A 81 6.85 -11.68 -19.97
CA PRO A 81 5.62 -12.43 -20.14
C PRO A 81 4.92 -12.63 -18.79
N HIS A 82 3.60 -12.42 -18.76
CA HIS A 82 2.79 -12.59 -17.55
C HIS A 82 1.57 -13.47 -17.81
N SER A 83 1.22 -14.29 -16.82
CA SER A 83 0.03 -15.14 -16.84
C SER A 83 -1.22 -14.43 -16.35
N LEU A 84 -1.07 -13.33 -15.61
CA LEU A 84 -2.16 -12.55 -15.02
C LEU A 84 -2.11 -11.12 -15.53
N PRO A 85 -3.25 -10.46 -15.76
CA PRO A 85 -3.29 -9.08 -16.22
C PRO A 85 -2.70 -8.12 -15.18
N PHE A 86 -2.14 -7.01 -15.65
CA PHE A 86 -1.79 -5.91 -14.77
C PHE A 86 -3.05 -5.33 -14.12
N ILE A 87 -2.96 -5.06 -12.82
CA ILE A 87 -4.01 -4.40 -12.07
C ILE A 87 -3.45 -3.05 -11.62
N PRO A 88 -4.01 -1.92 -12.09
CA PRO A 88 -3.61 -0.60 -11.60
C PRO A 88 -3.78 -0.50 -10.08
N LYS A 89 -2.91 0.26 -9.43
CA LYS A 89 -2.99 0.55 -8.00
C LYS A 89 -3.25 2.02 -7.86
N ASP A 90 -4.34 2.42 -7.22
CA ASP A 90 -4.67 3.83 -7.03
C ASP A 90 -3.80 4.46 -5.95
N PHE A 91 -3.49 3.68 -4.90
CA PHE A 91 -2.60 4.11 -3.83
C PHE A 91 -1.52 3.08 -3.52
N ILE A 92 -0.31 3.57 -3.22
CA ILE A 92 0.75 2.80 -2.57
C ILE A 92 0.89 3.30 -1.14
N ILE A 93 0.85 2.40 -0.17
CA ILE A 93 1.02 2.74 1.24
C ILE A 93 2.20 1.96 1.81
N LEU A 94 3.26 2.68 2.16
CA LEU A 94 4.49 2.11 2.70
C LEU A 94 4.61 2.44 4.19
N SER A 95 4.95 1.43 4.98
CA SER A 95 5.31 1.61 6.39
C SER A 95 6.73 2.15 6.49
N GLN A 96 6.98 3.02 7.46
CA GLN A 96 8.32 3.46 7.87
C GLN A 96 9.04 2.35 8.64
N ASN A 97 9.26 1.22 7.96
CA ASN A 97 9.95 0.05 8.48
C ASN A 97 11.46 0.12 8.22
N TRP A 98 12.17 -0.96 8.56
CA TRP A 98 13.62 -1.02 8.53
C TRP A 98 14.23 -0.78 7.14
N TRP A 99 13.61 -1.24 6.05
CA TRP A 99 14.17 -1.07 4.70
C TRP A 99 13.91 0.34 4.17
N LEU A 100 12.76 0.93 4.48
CA LEU A 100 12.50 2.33 4.14
C LEU A 100 13.40 3.27 4.95
N SER A 101 13.57 2.97 6.23
CA SER A 101 14.53 3.67 7.11
C SER A 101 15.98 3.51 6.62
N SER A 102 16.34 2.33 6.09
CA SER A 102 17.70 2.08 5.56
C SER A 102 17.94 2.86 4.27
N TYR A 103 16.92 2.96 3.41
CA TYR A 103 16.94 3.84 2.25
C TYR A 103 17.11 5.31 2.65
N GLU A 104 16.28 5.82 3.57
CA GLU A 104 16.36 7.22 4.03
C GLU A 104 17.73 7.53 4.66
N LYS A 105 18.32 6.58 5.39
CA LYS A 105 19.65 6.69 6.02
C LYS A 105 20.81 6.35 5.09
N ARG A 106 20.55 5.96 3.83
CA ARG A 106 21.55 5.48 2.84
C ARG A 106 22.44 4.34 3.36
N SER A 107 21.92 3.47 4.23
CA SER A 107 22.61 2.27 4.73
C SER A 107 22.28 1.03 3.88
N HIS A 108 22.96 -0.11 4.13
CA HIS A 108 22.82 -1.40 3.41
C HIS A 108 21.37 -1.72 3.03
N THR A 109 20.99 -1.32 1.82
CA THR A 109 19.71 -1.61 1.19
C THR A 109 20.07 -2.26 -0.13
N ASP A 110 19.36 -3.34 -0.47
CA ASP A 110 19.50 -3.99 -1.77
C ASP A 110 19.38 -2.94 -2.91
N GLU A 111 20.28 -3.00 -3.89
CA GLU A 111 20.39 -1.96 -4.94
C GLU A 111 19.09 -1.83 -5.75
N GLN A 112 18.41 -2.94 -6.02
CA GLN A 112 17.15 -2.94 -6.74
C GLN A 112 16.05 -2.24 -5.92
N THR A 113 15.97 -2.54 -4.63
CA THR A 113 15.02 -1.87 -3.73
C THR A 113 15.28 -0.38 -3.63
N LYS A 114 16.56 0.01 -3.53
CA LYS A 114 16.97 1.41 -3.52
C LYS A 114 16.53 2.11 -4.81
N GLU A 115 16.80 1.53 -5.98
CA GLU A 115 16.41 2.11 -7.26
C GLU A 115 14.89 2.30 -7.37
N VAL A 116 14.10 1.31 -6.94
CA VAL A 116 12.63 1.39 -6.93
C VAL A 116 12.15 2.54 -6.05
N LEU A 117 12.72 2.69 -4.85
CA LEU A 117 12.38 3.78 -3.94
C LEU A 117 12.83 5.14 -4.48
N GLU A 118 14.05 5.27 -5.01
CA GLU A 118 14.53 6.51 -5.62
C GLU A 118 13.61 6.99 -6.74
N LYS A 119 13.19 6.08 -7.63
CA LYS A 119 12.25 6.39 -8.72
C LYS A 119 10.85 6.75 -8.21
N LEU A 120 10.37 6.07 -7.17
CA LEU A 120 9.09 6.39 -6.55
C LEU A 120 9.10 7.78 -5.88
N PHE A 121 10.12 8.08 -5.08
CA PHE A 121 10.24 9.36 -4.36
C PHE A 121 10.60 10.55 -5.27
N SER A 122 11.34 10.31 -6.36
CA SER A 122 11.66 11.36 -7.34
C SER A 122 10.55 11.63 -8.35
N GLY A 123 9.45 10.85 -8.32
CA GLY A 123 8.33 10.99 -9.26
C GLY A 123 8.63 10.48 -10.67
N GLN A 124 9.64 9.62 -10.84
CA GLN A 124 9.91 8.95 -12.11
C GLN A 124 8.91 7.84 -12.40
N TYR A 125 8.32 7.26 -11.36
CA TYR A 125 7.11 6.43 -11.49
C TYR A 125 5.86 7.30 -11.39
N PRO A 126 4.73 6.88 -11.98
CA PRO A 126 3.52 7.69 -12.05
C PRO A 126 2.76 7.70 -10.72
N TYR A 127 3.44 8.11 -9.67
CA TYR A 127 2.94 8.17 -8.30
C TYR A 127 3.47 9.43 -7.63
N LYS A 128 2.59 10.11 -6.91
CA LYS A 128 2.94 11.31 -6.14
C LYS A 128 2.65 11.09 -4.67
N GLN A 129 3.59 11.46 -3.80
CA GLN A 129 3.34 11.45 -2.36
C GLN A 129 2.21 12.44 -2.01
N VAL A 130 1.16 11.94 -1.37
CA VAL A 130 -0.02 12.74 -0.98
C VAL A 130 -0.15 12.90 0.54
N ALA A 131 0.44 11.98 1.32
CA ALA A 131 0.43 12.06 2.77
C ALA A 131 1.65 11.35 3.38
N LYS A 132 2.03 11.79 4.58
CA LYS A 132 3.08 11.17 5.41
C LYS A 132 2.72 11.35 6.88
N SER A 133 2.91 10.31 7.66
CA SER A 133 2.91 10.32 9.12
C SER A 133 4.25 9.82 9.66
N GLU A 134 4.35 9.67 10.98
CA GLU A 134 5.51 9.03 11.60
C GLU A 134 5.70 7.60 11.11
N HIS A 135 4.61 6.86 10.92
CA HIS A 135 4.67 5.44 10.59
C HIS A 135 4.39 5.09 9.14
N PHE A 136 3.82 6.00 8.34
CA PHE A 136 3.36 5.68 6.98
C PHE A 136 3.63 6.78 5.96
N ILE A 137 3.75 6.38 4.69
CA ILE A 137 3.79 7.28 3.53
C ILE A 137 2.79 6.78 2.50
N ILE A 138 1.97 7.68 1.96
CA ILE A 138 0.95 7.38 0.95
C ILE A 138 1.30 8.07 -0.35
N PHE A 139 1.31 7.30 -1.43
CA PHE A 139 1.42 7.78 -2.79
C PHE A 139 0.12 7.53 -3.55
N ALA A 140 -0.33 8.50 -4.33
CA ALA A 140 -1.46 8.37 -5.25
C ALA A 140 -0.96 8.21 -6.67
N ASN A 141 -1.62 7.35 -7.44
CA ASN A 141 -1.34 7.12 -8.85
C ASN A 141 -1.73 8.34 -9.69
N THR A 142 -0.85 8.72 -10.62
CA THR A 142 -1.06 9.82 -11.56
C THR A 142 -1.15 9.34 -13.01
N ASP A 143 -1.12 8.03 -13.25
CA ASP A 143 -1.20 7.41 -14.57
C ASP A 143 -2.64 7.37 -15.08
N GLU A 144 -3.09 8.44 -15.72
CA GLU A 144 -4.44 8.48 -16.29
C GLU A 144 -4.66 7.48 -17.43
N GLN A 145 -3.58 6.98 -18.05
CA GLN A 145 -3.64 6.10 -19.22
C GLN A 145 -3.95 4.66 -18.82
N HIS A 146 -3.27 4.14 -17.80
CA HIS A 146 -3.43 2.75 -17.37
C HIS A 146 -4.42 2.56 -16.22
N SER A 147 -4.83 3.64 -15.54
CA SER A 147 -5.84 3.59 -14.45
C SER A 147 -7.27 3.25 -14.92
N ASN A 148 -7.60 3.50 -16.18
CA ASN A 148 -8.95 3.32 -16.73
C ASN A 148 -9.12 2.03 -17.56
N ILE A 149 -8.08 1.21 -17.71
CA ILE A 149 -8.11 0.04 -18.61
C ILE A 149 -9.02 -1.09 -18.08
N THR A 150 -9.45 -1.05 -16.81
CA THR A 150 -10.30 -2.09 -16.19
C THR A 150 -11.65 -1.61 -15.66
N LYS A 151 -12.05 -0.34 -15.83
CA LYS A 151 -13.43 0.05 -15.53
C LYS A 151 -14.34 -0.49 -16.65
N PRO A 152 -15.35 -1.33 -16.36
CA PRO A 152 -16.33 -1.68 -17.37
C PRO A 152 -16.98 -0.38 -17.85
N LYS A 153 -17.11 -0.22 -19.17
CA LYS A 153 -17.94 0.86 -19.73
C LYS A 153 -19.35 0.68 -19.17
N GLU A 154 -19.88 1.72 -18.52
CA GLU A 154 -21.32 1.82 -18.22
C GLU A 154 -22.14 1.77 -19.51
#